data_AF-A0A941XS44-F1
#
_entry.id   AF-A0A941XS44-F1
#
_cell.length_a   1.000
_cell.length_b   1.000
_cell.length_c   1.000
_cell.angle_alpha   90.00
_cell.angle_beta   90.00
_cell.angle_gamma   90.00
#
_symmetry.space_group_name_H-M   'P 1'
#
loop_
_entity.id
_entity.type
_entity.pdbx_description
1 polymer ?
#
loop_
_entity_poly.entity_id
_entity_poly.type
_entity_poly.pdbx_seq_one_letter_code
_entity_poly.pdbx_strand_id
1 'polypeptide(L)'
;MKVSLIITTYNWESALRLSLKSVLKQTQLPLDVVVADDGSRPSTQALIDEMREQFPCKLKHVWQEDKGFRAGKIRNRAFAVCEGEYIIQIDGDIIMHPRFIEDHMKEARKGYFLSGGRVKLKEGVSADFEKAGEYKLSFFSKGIRRRINVLRCPLLTPFFYNYKKGRMYGRGCNMSFWKEDLWAVNGYDEAFVGYGFEDFDLPARLNSYGIQRRFIKFKAIEYHIYHNEHSTKHDMSVNESIYNRNNENKLIRCQYGIDQYLEQGNNSCKEEKGFK
;
A
#
# COMPACT_ATOMS: atom_id res chain seq x y z
N MET A 1 -18.72 5.04 -3.99
CA MET A 1 -17.69 4.00 -4.13
C MET A 1 -17.16 3.67 -2.74
N LYS A 2 -17.10 2.39 -2.39
CA LYS A 2 -16.51 1.93 -1.12
C LYS A 2 -15.02 1.65 -1.30
N VAL A 3 -14.20 2.08 -0.33
CA VAL A 3 -12.73 1.96 -0.40
C VAL A 3 -12.22 1.08 0.73
N SER A 4 -11.29 0.18 0.42
CA SER A 4 -10.45 -0.50 1.41
C SER A 4 -9.07 0.11 1.43
N LEU A 5 -8.50 0.32 2.61
CA LEU A 5 -7.11 0.73 2.77
C LEU A 5 -6.28 -0.46 3.27
N ILE A 6 -5.18 -0.76 2.59
CA ILE A 6 -4.20 -1.76 3.00
C ILE A 6 -2.95 -1.06 3.51
N ILE A 7 -2.47 -1.50 4.67
CA ILE A 7 -1.23 -1.02 5.29
C ILE A 7 -0.30 -2.21 5.46
N THR A 8 0.77 -2.29 4.67
CA THR A 8 1.76 -3.38 4.77
C THR A 8 2.78 -3.10 5.87
N THR A 9 3.03 -4.02 6.79
CA THR A 9 3.93 -3.81 7.92
C THR A 9 4.85 -5.00 8.19
N TYR A 10 5.99 -4.72 8.83
CA TYR A 10 6.93 -5.72 9.32
C TYR A 10 7.76 -5.14 10.49
N ASN A 11 7.57 -5.68 11.69
CA ASN A 11 8.38 -5.46 12.89
C ASN A 11 8.70 -3.99 13.23
N TRP A 12 7.74 -3.07 13.03
CA TRP A 12 7.93 -1.64 13.31
C TRP A 12 6.67 -0.96 13.88
N GLU A 13 6.37 -1.27 15.13
CA GLU A 13 5.16 -0.88 15.86
C GLU A 13 4.97 0.63 15.96
N SER A 14 6.04 1.39 16.21
CA SER A 14 5.96 2.86 16.35
C SER A 14 5.56 3.54 15.04
N ALA A 15 6.08 3.07 13.90
CA ALA A 15 5.70 3.57 12.60
C ALA A 15 4.25 3.20 12.26
N LEU A 16 3.87 1.93 12.47
CA LEU A 16 2.50 1.46 12.25
C LEU A 16 1.48 2.25 13.08
N ARG A 17 1.80 2.53 14.35
CA ARG A 17 0.95 3.35 15.23
C ARG A 17 0.72 4.74 14.64
N LEU A 18 1.75 5.39 14.10
CA LEU A 18 1.62 6.70 13.44
C LEU A 18 0.80 6.60 12.15
N SER A 19 0.99 5.54 11.36
CA SER A 19 0.20 5.30 10.15
C SER A 19 -1.29 5.13 10.46
N LEU A 20 -1.62 4.26 11.42
CA LEU A 20 -2.99 4.03 11.89
C LEU A 20 -3.61 5.29 12.49
N LYS A 21 -2.87 6.06 13.30
CA LYS A 21 -3.35 7.36 13.81
C LYS A 21 -3.63 8.36 12.69
N SER A 22 -2.91 8.31 11.58
CA SER A 22 -3.17 9.19 10.43
C SER A 22 -4.47 8.83 9.68
N VAL A 23 -4.96 7.58 9.79
CA VAL A 23 -6.30 7.19 9.33
C VAL A 23 -7.39 7.92 10.11
N LEU A 24 -7.23 8.04 11.44
CA LEU A 24 -8.18 8.75 12.32
C LEU A 24 -8.37 10.23 11.93
N LYS A 25 -7.43 10.79 11.18
CA LYS A 25 -7.42 12.19 10.75
C LYS A 25 -7.89 12.38 9.30
N GLN A 26 -8.35 11.32 8.63
CA GLN A 26 -8.83 11.43 7.24
C GLN A 26 -10.17 12.17 7.18
N THR A 27 -10.32 13.04 6.18
CA THR A 27 -11.58 13.73 5.87
C THR A 27 -12.64 12.77 5.33
N GLN A 28 -12.20 11.63 4.81
CA GLN A 28 -13.04 10.55 4.32
C GLN A 28 -12.46 9.23 4.84
N LEU A 29 -13.25 8.51 5.64
CA LEU A 29 -12.86 7.21 6.16
C LEU A 29 -13.03 6.12 5.09
N PRO A 30 -12.15 5.10 5.05
CA PRO A 30 -12.37 3.91 4.26
C PRO A 30 -13.47 3.04 4.90
N LEU A 31 -13.99 2.08 4.14
CA LEU A 31 -14.91 1.06 4.65
C LEU A 31 -14.23 0.16 5.68
N ASP A 32 -13.03 -0.30 5.35
CA ASP A 32 -12.16 -1.09 6.21
C ASP A 32 -10.68 -0.71 6.01
N VAL A 33 -9.90 -0.97 7.04
CA VAL A 33 -8.43 -0.96 7.01
C VAL A 33 -7.97 -2.38 7.25
N VAL A 34 -7.10 -2.88 6.38
CA VAL A 34 -6.48 -4.20 6.49
C VAL A 34 -4.98 -4.01 6.71
N VAL A 35 -4.52 -4.35 7.91
CA VAL A 35 -3.08 -4.43 8.20
C VAL A 35 -2.55 -5.75 7.65
N ALA A 36 -1.68 -5.66 6.66
CA ALA A 36 -1.04 -6.77 5.97
C ALA A 36 0.36 -6.99 6.59
N ASP A 37 0.46 -7.93 7.53
CA ASP A 37 1.62 -8.14 8.39
C ASP A 37 2.48 -9.32 7.91
N ASP A 38 3.70 -9.01 7.41
CA ASP A 38 4.63 -9.96 6.79
C ASP A 38 5.49 -10.72 7.82
N GLY A 39 4.90 -11.19 8.92
CA GLY A 39 5.62 -11.96 9.93
C GLY A 39 6.18 -11.15 11.07
N SER A 40 5.48 -10.08 11.49
CA SER A 40 5.88 -9.37 12.71
C SER A 40 5.69 -10.22 13.97
N ARG A 41 6.41 -9.84 15.02
CA ARG A 41 6.29 -10.41 16.37
C ARG A 41 4.89 -10.16 16.98
N PRO A 42 4.48 -10.93 18.00
CA PRO A 42 3.20 -10.76 18.68
C PRO A 42 2.93 -9.35 19.23
N SER A 43 3.97 -8.55 19.50
CA SER A 43 3.85 -7.15 19.90
C SER A 43 3.13 -6.27 18.86
N THR A 44 3.27 -6.58 17.58
CA THR A 44 2.54 -5.88 16.50
C THR A 44 1.06 -6.21 16.52
N GLN A 45 0.70 -7.47 16.77
CA GLN A 45 -0.70 -7.86 16.95
C GLN A 45 -1.31 -7.16 18.17
N ALA A 46 -0.61 -7.15 19.31
CA ALA A 46 -1.06 -6.47 20.52
C ALA A 46 -1.34 -4.98 20.30
N LEU A 47 -0.47 -4.29 19.53
CA LEU A 47 -0.70 -2.90 19.11
C LEU A 47 -1.99 -2.76 18.27
N ILE A 48 -2.22 -3.65 17.31
CA ILE A 48 -3.39 -3.57 16.44
C ILE A 48 -4.67 -3.84 17.25
N ASP A 49 -4.63 -4.80 18.17
CA ASP A 49 -5.74 -5.12 19.06
C ASP A 49 -6.07 -3.94 19.99
N GLU A 50 -5.05 -3.30 20.58
CA GLU A 50 -5.19 -2.06 21.37
C GLU A 50 -5.88 -0.95 20.56
N MET A 51 -5.47 -0.75 19.30
CA MET A 51 -6.01 0.31 18.46
C MET A 51 -7.40 0.00 17.90
N ARG A 52 -7.81 -1.27 17.85
CA ARG A 52 -9.07 -1.71 17.24
C ARG A 52 -10.29 -1.13 17.95
N GLU A 53 -10.26 -1.04 19.28
CA GLU A 53 -11.40 -0.56 20.09
C GLU A 53 -11.81 0.88 19.77
N GLN A 54 -10.85 1.73 19.40
CA GLN A 54 -11.07 3.15 19.13
C GLN A 54 -11.01 3.47 17.63
N PHE A 55 -10.94 2.45 16.77
CA PHE A 55 -10.77 2.66 15.34
C PHE A 55 -12.11 3.02 14.68
N PRO A 56 -12.16 4.04 13.80
CA PRO A 56 -13.40 4.62 13.29
C PRO A 56 -14.05 3.81 12.16
N CYS A 57 -13.44 2.68 11.79
CA CYS A 57 -13.92 1.74 10.77
C CYS A 57 -13.38 0.34 11.10
N LYS A 58 -13.76 -0.68 10.33
CA LYS A 58 -13.29 -2.06 10.56
C LYS A 58 -11.77 -2.12 10.43
N LEU A 59 -11.07 -2.51 11.49
CA LEU A 59 -9.63 -2.75 11.49
C LEU A 59 -9.34 -4.26 11.51
N LYS A 60 -8.96 -4.79 10.35
CA LYS A 60 -8.60 -6.20 10.14
C LYS A 60 -7.08 -6.36 10.22
N HIS A 61 -6.64 -7.50 10.71
CA HIS A 61 -5.24 -7.92 10.72
C HIS A 61 -5.12 -9.23 9.96
N VAL A 62 -4.27 -9.24 8.93
CA VAL A 62 -3.89 -10.44 8.19
C VAL A 62 -2.41 -10.63 8.43
N TRP A 63 -2.04 -11.80 8.96
CA TRP A 63 -0.67 -12.12 9.32
C TRP A 63 -0.22 -13.40 8.61
N GLN A 64 1.06 -13.45 8.23
CA GLN A 64 1.71 -14.68 7.77
C GLN A 64 2.99 -14.94 8.55
N GLU A 65 3.45 -16.19 8.56
CA GLU A 65 4.73 -16.58 9.16
C GLU A 65 5.90 -15.76 8.61
N ASP A 66 6.91 -15.45 9.42
CA ASP A 66 8.13 -14.81 8.94
C ASP A 66 9.01 -15.83 8.20
N LYS A 67 9.11 -15.69 6.86
CA LYS A 67 10.04 -16.46 6.02
C LYS A 67 10.82 -15.53 5.10
N GLY A 68 11.21 -14.37 5.63
CA GLY A 68 11.84 -13.30 4.87
C GLY A 68 10.82 -12.45 4.07
N PHE A 69 11.35 -11.53 3.26
CA PHE A 69 10.55 -10.53 2.56
C PHE A 69 9.58 -11.17 1.55
N ARG A 70 8.29 -11.10 1.85
CA ARG A 70 7.20 -11.66 1.03
C ARG A 70 5.99 -10.70 1.02
N ALA A 71 6.28 -9.41 0.84
CA ALA A 71 5.29 -8.34 0.81
C ALA A 71 4.17 -8.59 -0.22
N GLY A 72 4.50 -9.10 -1.41
CA GLY A 72 3.50 -9.44 -2.45
C GLY A 72 2.48 -10.47 -1.96
N LYS A 73 2.95 -11.52 -1.27
CA LYS A 73 2.11 -12.57 -0.70
C LYS A 73 1.13 -12.03 0.35
N ILE A 74 1.63 -11.26 1.32
CA ILE A 74 0.76 -10.74 2.38
C ILE A 74 -0.24 -9.71 1.84
N ARG A 75 0.16 -8.92 0.83
CA ARG A 75 -0.75 -7.99 0.12
C ARG A 75 -1.85 -8.74 -0.62
N ASN A 76 -1.56 -9.87 -1.27
CA ASN A 76 -2.59 -10.72 -1.89
C ASN A 76 -3.59 -11.27 -0.86
N ARG A 77 -3.13 -11.74 0.30
CA ARG A 77 -4.01 -12.19 1.39
C ARG A 77 -4.88 -11.04 1.89
N ALA A 78 -4.31 -9.83 2.01
CA ALA A 78 -5.06 -8.64 2.40
C ALA A 78 -6.09 -8.21 1.34
N PHE A 79 -5.75 -8.29 0.04
CA PHE A 79 -6.69 -8.03 -1.05
C PHE A 79 -7.92 -8.93 -0.92
N ALA A 80 -7.72 -10.23 -0.70
CA ALA A 80 -8.82 -11.20 -0.63
C ALA A 80 -9.88 -10.88 0.44
N VAL A 81 -9.48 -10.25 1.56
CA VAL A 81 -10.39 -9.89 2.67
C VAL A 81 -10.93 -8.46 2.62
N CYS A 82 -10.48 -7.64 1.65
CA CYS A 82 -10.96 -6.27 1.45
C CYS A 82 -12.43 -6.26 0.99
N GLU A 83 -13.27 -5.46 1.65
CA GLU A 83 -14.69 -5.32 1.31
C GLU A 83 -14.98 -4.21 0.27
N GLY A 84 -14.04 -3.30 0.06
CA GLY A 84 -14.16 -2.17 -0.85
C GLY A 84 -14.04 -2.57 -2.32
N GLU A 85 -14.68 -1.79 -3.19
CA GLU A 85 -14.61 -1.93 -4.65
C GLU A 85 -13.31 -1.34 -5.22
N TYR A 86 -12.71 -0.43 -4.45
CA TYR A 86 -11.47 0.26 -4.77
C TYR A 86 -10.49 0.10 -3.61
N ILE A 87 -9.26 -0.26 -3.92
CA ILE A 87 -8.23 -0.59 -2.92
C ILE A 87 -7.13 0.45 -2.99
N ILE A 88 -6.80 1.05 -1.86
CA ILE A 88 -5.62 1.92 -1.69
C ILE A 88 -4.59 1.13 -0.88
N GLN A 89 -3.33 1.17 -1.31
CA GLN A 89 -2.23 0.48 -0.65
C GLN A 89 -1.14 1.48 -0.24
N ILE A 90 -0.69 1.36 1.01
CA ILE A 90 0.45 2.09 1.57
C ILE A 90 1.35 1.14 2.38
N ASP A 91 2.57 1.60 2.63
CA ASP A 91 3.48 0.96 3.58
C ASP A 91 3.21 1.46 5.01
N GLY A 92 3.56 0.66 6.02
CA GLY A 92 3.30 0.93 7.43
C GLY A 92 4.10 2.08 8.04
N ASP A 93 5.09 2.59 7.29
CA ASP A 93 5.90 3.76 7.63
C ASP A 93 5.42 5.06 6.94
N ILE A 94 4.18 5.05 6.47
CA ILE A 94 3.52 6.20 5.85
C ILE A 94 2.56 6.88 6.83
N ILE A 95 2.71 8.20 6.96
CA ILE A 95 1.71 9.10 7.55
C ILE A 95 0.94 9.76 6.41
N MET A 96 -0.38 9.57 6.38
CA MET A 96 -1.25 10.12 5.34
C MET A 96 -1.61 11.58 5.63
N HIS A 97 -1.57 12.42 4.59
CA HIS A 97 -2.21 13.74 4.66
C HIS A 97 -3.72 13.58 4.91
N PRO A 98 -4.41 14.49 5.64
CA PRO A 98 -5.84 14.34 5.97
C PRO A 98 -6.80 14.12 4.78
N ARG A 99 -6.41 14.54 3.57
CA ARG A 99 -7.20 14.35 2.34
C ARG A 99 -6.70 13.22 1.45
N PHE A 100 -5.85 12.33 1.97
CA PHE A 100 -5.20 11.28 1.18
C PHE A 100 -6.21 10.34 0.53
N ILE A 101 -7.12 9.76 1.33
CA ILE A 101 -8.15 8.83 0.83
C ILE A 101 -9.13 9.56 -0.10
N GLU A 102 -9.58 10.76 0.30
CA GLU A 102 -10.45 11.62 -0.51
C GLU A 102 -9.85 11.90 -1.90
N ASP A 103 -8.55 12.17 -1.96
CA ASP A 103 -7.85 12.46 -3.22
C ASP A 103 -7.78 11.23 -4.14
N HIS A 104 -7.47 10.04 -3.61
CA HIS A 104 -7.55 8.79 -4.37
C HIS A 104 -8.96 8.55 -4.92
N MET A 105 -9.99 8.72 -4.09
CA MET A 105 -11.38 8.54 -4.52
C MET A 105 -11.77 9.51 -5.64
N LYS A 106 -11.36 10.77 -5.55
CA LYS A 106 -11.66 11.79 -6.58
C LYS A 106 -10.96 11.52 -7.90
N GLU A 107 -9.79 10.91 -7.87
CA GLU A 107 -8.98 10.58 -9.06
C GLU A 107 -9.29 9.20 -9.66
N ALA A 108 -9.96 8.33 -8.92
CA ALA A 108 -10.32 6.99 -9.38
C ALA A 108 -11.16 7.05 -10.66
N ARG A 109 -10.69 6.39 -11.72
CA ARG A 109 -11.38 6.26 -13.01
C ARG A 109 -11.16 4.84 -13.53
N LYS A 110 -12.19 4.25 -14.13
CA LYS A 110 -12.06 2.94 -14.80
C LYS A 110 -11.03 3.02 -15.93
N GLY A 111 -10.32 1.91 -16.17
CA GLY A 111 -9.19 1.88 -17.11
C GLY A 111 -7.90 2.52 -16.58
N TYR A 112 -7.87 2.96 -15.31
CA TYR A 112 -6.68 3.53 -14.69
C TYR A 112 -6.43 2.97 -13.29
N PHE A 113 -5.16 2.73 -12.98
CA PHE A 113 -4.66 2.66 -11.61
C PHE A 113 -3.89 3.94 -11.26
N LEU A 114 -3.89 4.31 -9.98
CA LEU A 114 -3.24 5.53 -9.53
C LEU A 114 -1.90 5.22 -8.88
N SER A 115 -0.95 6.14 -9.04
CA SER A 115 0.25 6.18 -8.22
C SER A 115 0.60 7.60 -7.79
N GLY A 116 1.08 7.74 -6.55
CA GLY A 116 1.41 9.02 -5.96
C GLY A 116 2.90 9.27 -5.79
N GLY A 117 3.19 10.44 -5.21
CA GLY A 117 4.54 10.83 -4.81
C GLY A 117 4.67 10.84 -3.31
N ARG A 118 5.91 10.74 -2.82
CA ARG A 118 6.22 10.72 -1.39
C ARG A 118 7.05 11.89 -0.93
N VAL A 119 6.76 12.38 0.26
CA VAL A 119 7.60 13.31 1.01
C VAL A 119 8.49 12.49 1.93
N LYS A 120 9.81 12.58 1.78
CA LYS A 120 10.74 11.90 2.71
C LYS A 120 10.99 12.81 3.91
N LEU A 121 10.70 12.33 5.12
CA LEU A 121 11.04 13.03 6.35
C LEU A 121 12.53 12.85 6.69
N LYS A 122 13.08 13.80 7.44
CA LYS A 122 14.39 13.65 8.11
C LYS A 122 14.18 13.00 9.49
N GLU A 123 15.27 12.50 10.04
CA GLU A 123 15.34 12.00 11.41
C GLU A 123 14.76 13.00 12.43
N GLY A 124 14.10 12.50 13.47
CA GLY A 124 13.49 13.29 14.53
C GLY A 124 12.08 13.83 14.24
N VAL A 125 11.74 14.07 12.97
CA VAL A 125 10.42 14.68 12.61
C VAL A 125 9.23 13.79 12.97
N SER A 126 9.37 12.47 12.85
CA SER A 126 8.32 11.53 13.25
C SER A 126 8.07 11.53 14.76
N ALA A 127 9.12 11.68 15.57
CA ALA A 127 8.99 11.79 17.02
C ALA A 127 8.29 13.10 17.43
N ASP A 128 8.53 14.19 16.68
CA ASP A 128 7.82 15.45 16.89
C ASP A 128 6.31 15.29 16.61
N PHE A 129 5.92 14.54 15.57
CA PHE A 129 4.50 14.24 15.33
C PHE A 129 3.86 13.38 16.40
N GLU A 130 4.60 12.39 16.91
CA GLU A 130 4.10 11.54 17.97
C GLU A 130 3.79 12.36 19.24
N LYS A 131 4.66 13.31 19.58
CA LYS A 131 4.48 14.24 20.71
C LYS A 131 3.36 15.26 20.45
N ALA A 132 3.30 15.83 19.25
CA ALA A 132 2.36 16.89 18.93
C ALA A 132 0.92 16.38 18.68
N GLY A 133 0.75 15.12 18.29
CA GLY A 133 -0.57 14.56 17.95
C GLY A 133 -1.17 15.12 16.63
N GLU A 134 -0.41 15.92 15.90
CA GLU A 134 -0.80 16.51 14.62
C GLU A 134 0.16 16.15 13.49
N TYR A 135 -0.40 15.83 12.31
CA TYR A 135 0.34 15.35 11.14
C TYR A 135 0.33 16.36 9.99
N LYS A 136 0.35 17.66 10.30
CA LYS A 136 0.31 18.72 9.28
C LYS A 136 1.71 19.25 9.00
N LEU A 137 2.20 19.01 7.79
CA LEU A 137 3.41 19.66 7.28
C LEU A 137 3.07 20.73 6.25
N SER A 138 3.80 21.83 6.33
CA SER A 138 3.79 22.89 5.33
C SER A 138 5.07 22.86 4.52
N PHE A 139 5.10 23.61 3.43
CA PHE A 139 6.32 23.82 2.64
C PHE A 139 7.48 24.38 3.47
N PHE A 140 7.19 25.17 4.51
CA PHE A 140 8.17 25.83 5.37
C PHE A 140 8.60 24.99 6.58
N SER A 141 7.94 23.86 6.84
CA SER A 141 8.29 23.00 7.96
C SER A 141 9.75 22.51 7.86
N LYS A 142 10.46 22.50 9.00
CA LYS A 142 11.82 21.96 9.08
C LYS A 142 11.78 20.44 8.84
N GLY A 143 12.92 19.84 8.49
CA GLY A 143 13.02 18.37 8.42
C GLY A 143 12.40 17.69 7.19
N ILE A 144 12.06 18.42 6.12
CA ILE A 144 11.47 17.83 4.92
C ILE A 144 12.48 17.73 3.77
N ARG A 145 12.58 16.57 3.13
CA ARG A 145 13.24 16.40 1.82
C ARG A 145 12.18 16.46 0.70
N ARG A 146 12.53 17.04 -0.45
CA ARG A 146 11.64 17.22 -1.63
C ARG A 146 10.38 18.03 -1.30
N ARG A 147 10.55 19.25 -0.79
CA ARG A 147 9.49 20.16 -0.28
C ARG A 147 8.31 20.35 -1.24
N ILE A 148 8.51 20.33 -2.55
CA ILE A 148 7.43 20.47 -3.54
C ILE A 148 6.35 19.38 -3.40
N ASN A 149 6.70 18.20 -2.88
CA ASN A 149 5.76 17.09 -2.69
C ASN A 149 4.83 17.29 -1.48
N VAL A 150 5.08 18.29 -0.64
CA VAL A 150 4.22 18.66 0.49
C VAL A 150 3.04 19.52 0.04
N LEU A 151 3.15 20.14 -1.14
CA LEU A 151 2.13 21.04 -1.64
C LEU A 151 0.95 20.23 -2.17
N ARG A 152 -0.23 20.43 -1.56
CA ARG A 152 -1.49 19.93 -2.11
C ARG A 152 -2.08 21.00 -3.02
N CYS A 153 -2.10 20.75 -4.31
CA CYS A 153 -2.68 21.63 -5.32
C CYS A 153 -3.48 20.80 -6.35
N PRO A 154 -4.74 20.45 -6.03
CA PRO A 154 -5.59 19.64 -6.89
C PRO A 154 -5.74 20.11 -8.33
N LEU A 155 -5.68 21.44 -8.55
CA LEU A 155 -5.83 22.06 -9.86
C LEU A 155 -4.65 21.77 -10.78
N LEU A 156 -3.46 21.48 -10.24
CA LEU A 156 -2.28 21.15 -11.03
C LEU A 156 -2.22 19.67 -11.40
N THR A 157 -2.90 18.78 -10.66
CA THR A 157 -2.81 17.33 -10.83
C THR A 157 -3.04 16.84 -12.28
N PRO A 158 -4.04 17.34 -13.03
CA PRO A 158 -4.28 16.90 -14.40
C PRO A 158 -3.09 17.07 -15.36
N PHE A 159 -2.26 18.08 -15.15
CA PHE A 159 -1.07 18.33 -15.98
C PHE A 159 0.07 17.31 -15.73
N PHE A 160 -0.05 16.48 -14.68
CA PHE A 160 0.97 15.52 -14.27
C PHE A 160 0.54 14.07 -14.35
N TYR A 161 -0.62 13.75 -14.93
CA TYR A 161 -1.07 12.35 -15.06
C TYR A 161 -0.06 11.44 -15.77
N ASN A 162 0.66 11.98 -16.77
CA ASN A 162 1.70 11.26 -17.51
C ASN A 162 3.11 11.45 -16.91
N TYR A 163 3.24 12.08 -15.74
CA TYR A 163 4.55 12.32 -15.12
C TYR A 163 5.27 11.01 -14.82
N LYS A 164 6.53 10.90 -15.25
CA LYS A 164 7.37 9.68 -15.16
C LYS A 164 6.77 8.46 -15.86
N LYS A 165 5.89 8.63 -16.86
CA LYS A 165 5.44 7.54 -17.73
C LYS A 165 6.66 6.87 -18.40
N GLY A 166 6.66 5.55 -18.49
CA GLY A 166 7.74 4.76 -19.11
C GLY A 166 9.01 4.58 -18.25
N ARG A 167 9.12 5.20 -17.08
CA ARG A 167 10.16 4.83 -16.11
C ARG A 167 9.70 3.59 -15.35
N MET A 168 10.63 2.70 -15.00
CA MET A 168 10.43 1.64 -14.00
C MET A 168 10.19 2.30 -12.64
N TYR A 169 8.97 2.82 -12.47
CA TYR A 169 8.53 3.63 -11.35
C TYR A 169 7.20 3.06 -10.87
N GLY A 170 7.28 1.81 -10.41
CA GLY A 170 6.44 1.26 -9.37
C GLY A 170 7.19 1.45 -8.05
N ARG A 171 6.61 2.18 -7.12
CA ARG A 171 7.00 2.09 -5.73
C ARG A 171 5.73 1.61 -5.04
N GLY A 172 5.80 0.50 -4.32
CA GLY A 172 4.65 -0.16 -3.70
C GLY A 172 3.83 0.73 -2.77
N CYS A 173 4.45 1.79 -2.25
CA CYS A 173 3.81 2.86 -1.49
C CYS A 173 3.04 3.83 -2.40
N ASN A 174 1.80 4.16 -2.00
CA ASN A 174 0.90 5.10 -2.65
C ASN A 174 0.41 4.63 -4.02
N MET A 175 -0.30 3.51 -4.04
CA MET A 175 -0.99 3.04 -5.22
C MET A 175 -2.46 2.75 -4.90
N SER A 176 -3.31 2.83 -5.93
CA SER A 176 -4.69 2.39 -5.79
C SER A 176 -5.28 1.85 -7.08
N PHE A 177 -6.17 0.87 -6.93
CA PHE A 177 -6.64 0.01 -8.02
C PHE A 177 -8.12 -0.27 -7.84
N TRP A 178 -8.82 -0.53 -8.95
CA TRP A 178 -10.11 -1.21 -8.86
C TRP A 178 -9.87 -2.67 -8.47
N LYS A 179 -10.73 -3.19 -7.58
CA LYS A 179 -10.65 -4.59 -7.16
C LYS A 179 -10.74 -5.54 -8.34
N GLU A 180 -11.62 -5.26 -9.31
CA GLU A 180 -11.75 -6.04 -10.54
C GLU A 180 -10.44 -6.11 -11.37
N ASP A 181 -9.67 -5.01 -11.44
CA ASP A 181 -8.43 -4.95 -12.19
C ASP A 181 -7.35 -5.83 -11.53
N LEU A 182 -7.27 -5.79 -10.20
CA LEU A 182 -6.39 -6.68 -9.42
C LEU A 182 -6.78 -8.15 -9.64
N TRP A 183 -8.08 -8.45 -9.69
CA TRP A 183 -8.58 -9.80 -9.88
C TRP A 183 -8.27 -10.28 -11.29
N ALA A 184 -8.37 -9.43 -12.30
CA ALA A 184 -8.07 -9.78 -13.69
C ALA A 184 -6.61 -10.19 -13.92
N VAL A 185 -5.68 -9.60 -13.17
CA VAL A 185 -4.24 -9.94 -13.26
C VAL A 185 -3.77 -10.92 -12.17
N ASN A 186 -4.66 -11.35 -11.28
CA ASN A 186 -4.37 -12.22 -10.13
C ASN A 186 -3.46 -11.59 -9.06
N GLY A 187 -3.50 -10.26 -8.89
CA GLY A 187 -2.73 -9.54 -7.87
C GLY A 187 -1.21 -9.59 -8.08
N TYR A 188 -0.44 -9.57 -6.99
CA TYR A 188 1.02 -9.72 -7.03
C TYR A 188 1.41 -11.15 -7.41
N ASP A 189 2.48 -11.31 -8.20
CA ASP A 189 3.05 -12.62 -8.51
C ASP A 189 3.88 -13.11 -7.31
N GLU A 190 3.43 -14.17 -6.66
CA GLU A 190 4.11 -14.74 -5.48
C GLU A 190 5.37 -15.54 -5.82
N ALA A 191 5.71 -15.67 -7.12
CA ALA A 191 7.02 -16.15 -7.53
C ALA A 191 8.15 -15.17 -7.14
N PHE A 192 7.84 -13.89 -6.93
CA PHE A 192 8.79 -12.91 -6.40
C PHE A 192 8.96 -13.11 -4.89
N VAL A 193 10.09 -13.71 -4.51
CA VAL A 193 10.49 -13.93 -3.11
C VAL A 193 11.73 -13.08 -2.84
N GLY A 194 11.78 -12.42 -1.70
CA GLY A 194 12.82 -11.43 -1.42
C GLY A 194 12.48 -10.05 -2.00
N TYR A 195 13.33 -9.07 -1.68
CA TYR A 195 13.10 -7.68 -2.04
C TYR A 195 13.31 -7.42 -3.54
N GLY A 196 12.36 -6.72 -4.18
CA GLY A 196 12.55 -6.11 -5.50
C GLY A 196 11.77 -6.77 -6.63
N PHE A 197 11.46 -5.94 -7.63
CA PHE A 197 10.70 -6.24 -8.86
C PHE A 197 9.23 -6.62 -8.72
N GLU A 198 8.75 -7.04 -7.55
CA GLU A 198 7.34 -7.29 -7.29
C GLU A 198 6.47 -6.03 -7.51
N ASP A 199 6.99 -4.87 -7.11
CA ASP A 199 6.33 -3.57 -7.29
C ASP A 199 6.38 -3.05 -8.73
N PHE A 200 7.18 -3.67 -9.61
CA PHE A 200 7.23 -3.36 -11.04
C PHE A 200 6.37 -4.32 -11.86
N ASP A 201 6.35 -5.60 -11.48
CA ASP A 201 5.61 -6.66 -12.17
C ASP A 201 4.10 -6.41 -12.19
N LEU A 202 3.48 -6.09 -11.05
CA LEU A 202 2.04 -5.83 -10.99
C LEU A 202 1.61 -4.65 -11.91
N PRO A 203 2.23 -3.45 -11.84
CA PRO A 203 1.97 -2.39 -12.79
C PRO A 203 2.22 -2.78 -14.26
N ALA A 204 3.23 -3.58 -14.56
CA ALA A 204 3.51 -4.03 -15.92
C ALA A 204 2.37 -4.92 -16.45
N ARG A 205 1.93 -5.89 -15.65
CA ARG A 205 0.79 -6.77 -15.98
C ARG A 205 -0.52 -6.00 -16.13
N LEU A 206 -0.79 -5.03 -15.26
CA LEU A 206 -1.96 -4.13 -15.41
C LEU A 206 -1.92 -3.34 -16.72
N ASN A 207 -0.75 -2.82 -17.14
CA ASN A 207 -0.61 -2.16 -18.44
C ASN A 207 -0.84 -3.14 -19.61
N SER A 208 -0.31 -4.36 -19.53
CA SER A 208 -0.55 -5.41 -20.54
C SER A 208 -2.02 -5.82 -20.62
N TYR A 209 -2.75 -5.78 -19.50
CA TYR A 209 -4.20 -5.99 -19.47
C TYR A 209 -5.01 -4.84 -20.08
N GLY A 210 -4.40 -3.65 -20.22
CA GLY A 210 -5.04 -2.44 -20.76
C GLY A 210 -5.33 -1.34 -19.73
N ILE A 211 -4.94 -1.51 -18.48
CA ILE A 211 -5.13 -0.53 -17.40
C ILE A 211 -3.93 0.40 -17.35
N GLN A 212 -4.17 1.70 -17.51
CA GLN A 212 -3.10 2.69 -17.60
C GLN A 212 -2.78 3.31 -16.24
N ARG A 213 -1.51 3.65 -16.02
CA ARG A 213 -1.11 4.41 -14.83
C ARG A 213 -1.48 5.89 -14.94
N ARG A 214 -2.05 6.45 -13.87
CA ARG A 214 -2.22 7.90 -13.68
C ARG A 214 -1.43 8.37 -12.46
N PHE A 215 -0.47 9.26 -12.67
CA PHE A 215 0.34 9.82 -11.58
C PHE A 215 -0.36 11.03 -10.95
N ILE A 216 -0.80 10.92 -9.69
CA ILE A 216 -1.63 11.93 -9.01
C ILE A 216 -0.81 12.96 -8.23
N LYS A 217 0.13 13.63 -8.90
CA LYS A 217 0.98 14.66 -8.26
C LYS A 217 0.14 15.77 -7.64
N PHE A 218 0.59 16.32 -6.50
CA PHE A 218 -0.08 17.39 -5.74
C PHE A 218 -1.44 17.00 -5.12
N LYS A 219 -1.75 15.70 -5.13
CA LYS A 219 -2.86 15.03 -4.43
C LYS A 219 -2.30 13.81 -3.71
N ALA A 220 -3.08 13.23 -2.80
CA ALA A 220 -2.74 12.00 -2.09
C ALA A 220 -1.33 12.04 -1.51
N ILE A 221 -1.04 13.11 -0.74
CA ILE A 221 0.28 13.32 -0.16
C ILE A 221 0.51 12.34 0.97
N GLU A 222 1.64 11.66 0.90
CA GLU A 222 2.16 10.83 1.98
C GLU A 222 3.49 11.35 2.52
N TYR A 223 3.67 11.19 3.82
CA TYR A 223 4.91 11.48 4.53
C TYR A 223 5.54 10.16 4.97
N HIS A 224 6.66 9.83 4.32
CA HIS A 224 7.41 8.63 4.61
C HIS A 224 8.32 8.87 5.81
N ILE A 225 8.07 8.13 6.89
CA ILE A 225 8.82 8.17 8.13
C ILE A 225 10.28 7.87 7.83
N TYR A 226 11.18 8.59 8.52
CA TYR A 226 12.60 8.35 8.37
C TYR A 226 12.98 7.00 8.98
N HIS A 227 13.68 6.19 8.20
CA HIS A 227 14.49 5.08 8.70
C HIS A 227 15.85 5.11 8.02
N ASN A 228 16.81 4.45 8.65
CA ASN A 228 18.04 4.09 7.97
C ASN A 228 17.68 3.17 6.80
N GLU A 229 18.11 3.53 5.60
CA GLU A 229 17.98 2.64 4.45
C GLU A 229 18.83 1.40 4.81
N HIS A 230 18.17 0.29 5.19
CA HIS A 230 18.85 -0.99 5.35
C HIS A 230 19.62 -1.23 4.07
N SER A 231 20.88 -1.67 4.18
CA SER A 231 21.74 -1.89 3.03
C SER A 231 20.98 -2.75 2.01
N THR A 232 20.54 -2.15 0.91
CA THR A 232 19.89 -2.80 -0.23
C THR A 232 20.93 -3.60 -1.02
N LYS A 233 21.69 -4.44 -0.33
CA LYS A 233 22.54 -5.49 -0.89
C LYS A 233 21.75 -6.80 -0.90
N HIS A 234 20.50 -6.73 -1.35
CA HIS A 234 19.77 -7.94 -1.71
C HIS A 234 20.18 -8.30 -3.13
N ASP A 235 20.56 -9.55 -3.35
CA ASP A 235 20.67 -10.08 -4.70
C ASP A 235 19.25 -10.16 -5.29
N MET A 236 18.98 -9.33 -6.29
CA MET A 236 17.69 -9.25 -6.96
C MET A 236 17.70 -9.98 -8.31
N SER A 237 18.79 -10.68 -8.67
CA SER A 237 18.99 -11.27 -10.01
C SER A 237 17.90 -12.29 -10.39
N VAL A 238 17.42 -13.07 -9.41
CA VAL A 238 16.32 -14.03 -9.61
C VAL A 238 15.03 -13.28 -9.94
N ASN A 239 14.66 -12.28 -9.14
CA ASN A 239 13.45 -11.47 -9.35
C ASN A 239 13.51 -10.66 -10.64
N GLU A 240 14.69 -10.13 -10.99
CA GLU A 240 14.93 -9.45 -12.27
C GLU A 240 14.70 -10.40 -13.45
N SER A 241 15.22 -11.63 -13.36
CA SER A 241 15.05 -12.65 -14.41
C SER A 241 13.58 -13.05 -14.58
N ILE A 242 12.83 -13.19 -13.47
CA ILE A 242 11.39 -13.44 -13.50
C ILE A 242 10.65 -12.28 -14.17
N TYR A 243 10.94 -11.04 -13.76
CA TYR A 243 10.33 -9.83 -14.33
C TYR A 243 10.60 -9.69 -15.83
N ASN A 244 11.85 -9.88 -16.27
CA ASN A 244 12.23 -9.78 -17.68
C ASN A 244 11.49 -10.83 -18.51
N ARG A 245 11.51 -12.10 -18.07
CA ARG A 245 10.76 -13.18 -18.72
C ARG A 245 9.26 -12.91 -18.78
N ASN A 246 8.65 -12.41 -17.69
CA ASN A 246 7.23 -12.07 -17.66
C ASN A 246 6.89 -10.97 -18.68
N ASN A 247 7.73 -9.94 -18.79
CA ASN A 247 7.51 -8.84 -19.73
C ASN A 247 7.75 -9.22 -21.19
N GLU A 248 8.79 -10.00 -21.48
CA GLU A 248 9.06 -10.50 -22.84
C GLU A 248 7.88 -11.32 -23.36
N ASN A 249 7.29 -12.15 -22.51
CA ASN A 249 6.12 -12.96 -22.83
C ASN A 249 4.79 -12.18 -22.73
N LYS A 250 4.82 -10.89 -22.39
CA LYS A 250 3.64 -10.05 -22.15
C LYS A 250 2.63 -10.72 -21.23
N LEU A 251 3.11 -11.33 -20.15
CA LEU A 251 2.26 -11.98 -19.16
C LEU A 251 1.23 -10.96 -18.65
N ILE A 252 -0.03 -11.37 -18.57
CA ILE A 252 -1.12 -10.53 -18.04
C ILE A 252 -1.53 -11.00 -16.65
N ARG A 253 -1.65 -12.32 -16.46
CA ARG A 253 -2.11 -12.93 -15.22
C ARG A 253 -1.00 -13.82 -14.67
N CYS A 254 -0.60 -13.62 -13.42
CA CYS A 254 0.37 -14.51 -12.78
C CYS A 254 -0.26 -15.84 -12.38
N GLN A 255 0.58 -16.88 -12.28
CA GLN A 255 0.13 -18.22 -11.87
C GLN A 255 -0.19 -18.28 -10.37
N TYR A 256 0.67 -17.69 -9.54
CA TYR A 256 0.53 -17.70 -8.07
C TYR A 256 0.18 -16.30 -7.59
N GLY A 257 -1.02 -16.12 -7.05
CA GLY A 257 -1.60 -14.79 -6.83
C GLY A 257 -2.71 -14.74 -5.78
N ILE A 258 -3.76 -13.94 -6.03
CA ILE A 258 -4.91 -13.76 -5.13
C ILE A 258 -5.84 -14.99 -5.10
N ASP A 259 -6.04 -15.67 -6.23
CA ASP A 259 -7.06 -16.72 -6.40
C ASP A 259 -7.01 -17.79 -5.31
N GLN A 260 -5.80 -18.22 -4.93
CA GLN A 260 -5.56 -19.22 -3.89
C GLN A 260 -6.12 -18.84 -2.50
N TYR A 261 -6.40 -17.56 -2.25
CA TYR A 261 -7.00 -17.07 -1.00
C TYR A 261 -8.51 -16.85 -1.10
N LEU A 262 -9.04 -16.72 -2.32
CA LEU A 262 -10.49 -16.61 -2.55
C LEU A 262 -11.17 -17.96 -2.37
N GLU A 263 -10.51 -19.04 -2.80
CA GLU A 263 -11.02 -20.40 -2.66
C GLU A 263 -11.04 -20.86 -1.19
N GLN A 264 -10.09 -20.42 -0.37
CA GLN A 264 -10.01 -20.75 1.05
C GLN A 264 -11.10 -20.05 1.89
N GLY A 265 -11.52 -18.84 1.52
CA GLY A 265 -12.57 -18.09 2.22
C GLY A 265 -13.97 -18.74 2.15
N ASN A 266 -14.23 -19.56 1.12
CA ASN A 266 -15.48 -20.32 1.00
C ASN A 266 -15.51 -21.58 1.90
N ASN A 267 -14.35 -22.07 2.33
CA ASN A 267 -14.25 -23.22 3.24
C ASN A 267 -14.15 -22.81 4.71
N SER A 268 -13.50 -21.69 5.05
CA SER A 268 -13.39 -21.23 6.45
C SER A 268 -14.72 -20.74 7.06
N CYS A 269 -15.68 -20.26 6.24
CA CYS A 269 -17.04 -19.98 6.72
C CYS A 269 -17.84 -21.21 7.16
N LYS A 270 -17.38 -22.45 6.86
CA LYS A 270 -18.00 -23.68 7.37
C LYS A 270 -17.44 -24.15 8.70
N GLU A 271 -16.23 -23.73 9.07
CA GLU A 271 -15.56 -24.19 10.30
C GLU A 271 -15.91 -23.35 11.54
N GLU A 272 -16.32 -22.08 11.38
CA GLU A 272 -16.71 -21.22 12.51
C GLU A 272 -18.10 -21.52 13.11
N LYS A 273 -18.87 -22.48 12.55
CA LYS A 273 -20.14 -22.97 13.15
C LYS A 273 -19.97 -24.16 14.09
N GLY A 274 -18.73 -24.49 14.47
CA GLY A 274 -18.38 -25.76 15.10
C GLY A 274 -17.67 -25.64 16.44
N PHE A 275 -18.04 -24.73 17.35
CA PHE A 275 -17.72 -24.88 18.76
C PHE A 275 -18.94 -24.54 19.62
N LYS A 276 -19.55 -25.60 20.16
CA LYS A 276 -20.47 -25.56 21.30
C LYS A 276 -19.69 -25.35 22.58
#